data_AF-A0A6B9Y831-F1
#
_entry.id   AF-A0A6B9Y831-F1
#
_cell.length_a   1.000
_cell.length_b   1.000
_cell.length_c   1.000
_cell.angle_alpha   90.00
_cell.angle_beta   90.00
_cell.angle_gamma   90.00
#
_symmetry.space_group_name_H-M   'P 1'
#
loop_
_entity.id
_entity.type
_entity.pdbx_description
1 polymer ?
#
loop_
_entity_poly.entity_id
_entity_poly.type
_entity_poly.pdbx_seq_one_letter_code
_entity_poly.pdbx_strand_id
1 'polypeptide(L)'
;MFERFSSGYYLGTLYVEPHDGDRALIQRADHERVNEQLYATGEGLERLDAPLVMKLDTGHIPVDGDEEVPSGTLVVPDGIADETLPSRKNVLLADADRAADLLQWEGWRPAAGV
;
A
#
# COMPACT_ATOMS: atom_id res chain seq x y z
N MET A 1 9.15 8.66 -2.23
CA MET A 1 8.82 8.83 -3.66
C MET A 1 8.96 7.46 -4.31
N PHE A 2 7.98 7.06 -5.11
CA PHE A 2 7.98 5.78 -5.81
C PHE A 2 8.40 6.00 -7.27
N GLU A 3 9.27 5.16 -7.80
CA GLU A 3 9.80 5.25 -9.16
C GLU A 3 9.41 4.00 -9.96
N ARG A 4 9.08 4.15 -11.24
CA ARG A 4 8.65 3.01 -12.07
C ARG A 4 9.81 2.01 -12.19
N PHE A 5 9.60 0.79 -11.72
CA PHE A 5 10.61 -0.27 -11.69
C PHE A 5 10.36 -1.32 -12.78
N SER A 6 9.08 -1.66 -13.01
CA SER A 6 8.67 -2.62 -14.04
C SER A 6 7.31 -2.24 -14.64
N SER A 7 6.78 -3.08 -15.53
CA SER A 7 5.48 -2.85 -16.16
C SER A 7 4.33 -2.74 -15.17
N GLY A 8 4.40 -3.42 -14.02
CA GLY A 8 3.34 -3.47 -13.01
C GLY A 8 3.76 -3.06 -11.60
N TYR A 9 4.97 -2.52 -11.44
CA TYR A 9 5.48 -2.13 -10.11
C TYR A 9 6.29 -0.85 -10.13
N TYR A 10 6.14 -0.10 -9.04
CA TYR A 10 6.95 1.04 -8.66
C TYR A 10 7.78 0.69 -7.42
N LEU A 11 9.05 1.09 -7.38
CA LEU A 11 9.95 0.88 -6.25
C LEU A 11 9.99 2.13 -5.38
N GLY A 12 9.89 1.96 -4.07
CA GLY A 12 10.10 3.01 -3.08
C GLY A 12 10.88 2.49 -1.88
N THR A 13 11.33 3.41 -1.03
CA THR A 13 11.93 3.08 0.27
C THR A 13 11.06 3.71 1.36
N LEU A 14 10.64 2.89 2.32
CA LEU A 14 9.88 3.33 3.49
C LEU A 14 10.61 2.90 4.76
N TYR A 15 10.37 3.63 5.86
CA TYR A 15 10.69 3.11 7.19
C TYR A 15 9.60 2.11 7.56
N VAL A 16 9.97 0.87 7.84
CA VAL A 16 9.02 -0.20 8.13
C VAL A 16 9.13 -0.59 9.59
N GLU A 17 8.01 -0.68 10.29
CA GLU A 17 7.96 -1.06 11.69
C GLU A 17 6.78 -1.98 12.02
N PRO A 18 6.90 -2.86 13.03
CA PRO A 18 5.81 -3.70 13.48
C PRO A 18 4.74 -2.86 14.20
N HIS A 19 3.48 -3.29 14.13
CA HIS A 19 2.41 -2.80 14.99
C HIS A 19 1.41 -3.90 15.36
N ASP A 20 0.71 -3.69 16.48
CA ASP A 20 -0.29 -4.61 17.08
C ASP A 20 -1.67 -4.52 16.39
N GLY A 21 -1.70 -4.28 15.08
CA GLY A 21 -2.94 -4.21 14.32
C GLY A 21 -3.01 -5.29 13.24
N ASP A 22 -4.21 -5.49 12.70
CA ASP A 22 -4.47 -6.58 11.75
C ASP A 22 -4.17 -6.23 10.28
N ARG A 23 -3.90 -4.95 9.98
CA ARG A 23 -3.70 -4.44 8.62
C ARG A 23 -2.47 -3.58 8.53
N ALA A 24 -1.75 -3.67 7.42
CA ALA A 24 -0.66 -2.75 7.14
C ALA A 24 -1.21 -1.35 6.81
N LEU A 25 -0.54 -0.31 7.30
CA LEU A 25 -0.97 1.07 7.17
C LEU A 25 0.19 1.97 6.74
N ILE A 26 -0.13 3.01 5.98
CA ILE A 26 0.75 4.17 5.75
C ILE A 26 0.01 5.46 6.11
N GLN A 27 0.73 6.58 6.11
CA GLN A 27 0.11 7.88 6.37
C GLN A 27 -0.99 8.19 5.34
N ARG A 28 -2.17 8.62 5.82
CA ARG A 28 -3.38 8.86 4.99
C ARG A 28 -3.16 9.79 3.79
N ALA A 29 -2.48 10.92 3.97
CA ALA A 29 -2.22 11.85 2.88
C ALA A 29 -1.19 11.30 1.86
N ASP A 30 -0.25 10.45 2.29
CA ASP A 30 0.63 9.70 1.38
C ASP A 30 -0.16 8.66 0.60
N HIS A 31 -1.07 7.93 1.27
CA HIS A 31 -1.97 6.96 0.65
C HIS A 31 -2.85 7.59 -0.43
N GLU A 32 -3.54 8.68 -0.10
CA GLU A 32 -4.40 9.41 -1.03
C GLU A 32 -3.60 9.95 -2.22
N ARG A 33 -2.42 10.53 -1.97
CA ARG A 33 -1.54 11.05 -3.02
C ARG A 33 -1.02 9.95 -3.96
N VAL A 34 -0.77 8.75 -3.44
CA VAL A 34 -0.34 7.62 -4.26
C VAL A 34 -1.52 7.08 -5.08
N ASN A 35 -2.70 6.95 -4.48
CA ASN A 35 -3.91 6.61 -5.20
C ASN A 35 -4.19 7.61 -6.34
N GLU A 36 -4.11 8.92 -6.06
CA GLU A 36 -4.34 9.98 -7.04
C GLU A 36 -3.35 9.92 -8.22
N GLN A 37 -2.12 9.48 -8.00
CA GLN A 37 -1.11 9.42 -9.06
C GLN A 37 -1.12 8.13 -9.87
N LEU A 38 -1.54 7.02 -9.27
CA LEU A 38 -1.33 5.69 -9.86
C LEU A 38 -2.62 4.93 -10.12
N TYR A 39 -3.66 5.15 -9.32
CA TYR A 39 -4.92 4.39 -9.38
C TYR A 39 -6.06 5.25 -9.93
N ALA A 40 -5.94 6.56 -9.78
CA ALA A 40 -6.76 7.55 -10.42
C ALA A 40 -6.35 7.72 -11.90
N THR A 41 -7.29 7.43 -12.80
CA THR A 41 -7.21 7.62 -14.25
C THR A 41 -7.51 9.06 -14.67
N GLY A 42 -8.04 9.88 -13.76
CA GLY A 42 -8.43 11.27 -14.00
C GLY A 42 -9.82 11.44 -14.61
N GLU A 43 -10.63 10.37 -14.68
CA GLU A 43 -12.00 10.41 -15.22
C GLU A 43 -13.04 10.31 -14.09
N GLY A 44 -13.61 11.46 -13.68
CA GLY A 44 -14.74 11.50 -12.74
C GLY A 44 -14.35 11.53 -11.26
N LEU A 45 -15.22 10.98 -10.40
CA LEU A 45 -14.98 10.86 -8.95
C LEU A 45 -14.22 9.57 -8.67
N GLU A 46 -12.94 9.68 -8.35
CA GLU A 46 -12.07 8.54 -8.11
C GLU A 46 -11.83 8.29 -6.63
N ARG A 47 -11.80 7.01 -6.26
CA ARG A 47 -11.62 6.58 -4.87
C ARG A 47 -10.16 6.64 -4.49
N LEU A 48 -9.82 7.55 -3.59
CA LEU A 48 -8.48 7.68 -3.01
C LEU A 48 -8.27 6.82 -1.76
N ASP A 49 -9.32 6.13 -1.33
CA ASP A 49 -9.36 5.24 -0.17
C ASP A 49 -9.28 3.76 -0.55
N ALA A 50 -9.03 3.45 -1.82
CA ALA A 50 -8.77 2.07 -2.25
C ALA A 50 -7.44 1.60 -1.65
N PRO A 51 -7.38 0.37 -1.08
CA PRO A 51 -6.15 -0.16 -0.54
C PRO A 51 -5.07 -0.21 -1.61
N LEU A 52 -3.88 0.29 -1.28
CA LEU A 52 -2.69 0.05 -2.08
C LEU A 52 -2.25 -1.39 -1.90
N VAL A 53 -1.64 -1.99 -2.91
CA VAL A 53 -1.00 -3.31 -2.74
C VAL A 53 0.51 -3.14 -2.80
N MET A 54 1.16 -3.33 -1.67
CA MET A 54 2.62 -3.29 -1.56
C MET A 54 3.18 -4.69 -1.41
N LYS A 55 4.34 -4.93 -2.01
CA LYS A 55 5.14 -6.12 -1.78
C LYS A 55 6.32 -5.75 -0.89
N LEU A 56 6.39 -6.41 0.26
CA LEU A 56 7.51 -6.36 1.19
C LEU A 56 8.14 -7.75 1.24
N ASP A 57 9.45 -7.81 1.02
CA ASP A 57 10.21 -9.05 0.89
C ASP A 57 9.58 -10.02 -0.13
N THR A 58 8.88 -11.06 0.34
CA THR A 58 8.24 -12.07 -0.54
C THR A 58 6.72 -11.93 -0.64
N GLY A 59 6.07 -11.19 0.27
CA GLY A 59 4.61 -11.14 0.38
C GLY A 59 4.00 -9.85 -0.17
N HIS A 60 2.81 -9.98 -0.79
CA HIS A 60 1.95 -8.85 -1.14
C HIS A 60 0.95 -8.60 -0.01
N ILE A 61 0.77 -7.33 0.34
CA ILE A 61 0.00 -6.92 1.51
C ILE A 61 -0.87 -5.72 1.09
N PRO A 62 -2.18 -5.77 1.34
CA PRO A 62 -3.05 -4.60 1.24
C PRO A 62 -2.66 -3.57 2.30
N VAL A 63 -2.59 -2.31 1.90
CA VAL A 63 -2.15 -1.19 2.74
C VAL A 63 -3.21 -0.09 2.70
N ASP A 64 -3.78 0.21 3.86
CA ASP A 64 -4.76 1.30 4.03
C ASP A 64 -4.09 2.59 4.52
N GLY A 65 -4.81 3.71 4.46
CA GLY A 65 -4.35 5.03 4.92
C GLY A 65 -4.83 5.38 6.34
N ASP A 66 -3.89 5.72 7.22
CA ASP A 66 -4.17 6.14 8.60
C ASP A 66 -3.47 7.47 8.95
N GLU A 67 -4.13 8.32 9.74
CA GLU A 67 -3.59 9.64 10.13
C GLU A 67 -2.54 9.57 11.24
N GLU A 68 -2.54 8.50 12.04
CA GLU A 68 -1.62 8.31 13.16
C GLU A 68 -0.24 7.81 12.70
N VAL A 69 -0.15 7.24 11.50
CA VAL A 69 1.10 6.76 10.91
C VAL A 69 1.93 7.95 10.38
N PRO A 70 3.22 8.08 10.74
CA PRO A 70 4.06 9.14 10.21
C PRO A 70 4.30 9.00 8.70
N SER A 71 4.37 10.14 7.99
CA SER A 71 4.70 10.14 6.55
C SER A 71 6.03 9.40 6.27
N GLY A 72 6.05 8.63 5.18
CA GLY A 72 7.19 7.79 4.83
C GLY A 72 7.37 6.52 5.68
N THR A 73 6.39 6.20 6.53
CA THR A 73 6.37 4.99 7.35
C THR A 73 5.32 4.01 6.85
N LEU A 74 5.67 2.73 6.84
CA LEU A 74 4.77 1.59 6.65
C LEU A 74 4.76 0.79 7.94
N VAL A 75 3.63 0.74 8.61
CA VAL A 75 3.44 -0.17 9.74
C VAL A 75 2.90 -1.51 9.21
N VAL A 76 3.45 -2.62 9.67
CA VAL A 76 3.00 -3.98 9.31
C VAL A 76 2.61 -4.81 10.54
N PRO A 77 1.59 -5.66 10.45
CA PRO A 77 1.21 -6.57 11.53
C PRO A 77 2.38 -7.44 12.00
N ASP A 78 2.42 -7.78 13.29
CA ASP A 78 3.47 -8.64 13.88
C ASP A 78 3.62 -9.99 13.17
N GLY A 79 2.55 -10.53 12.59
CA GLY A 79 2.59 -11.78 11.81
C GLY A 79 3.32 -11.66 10.47
N ILE A 80 3.53 -10.44 9.98
CA ILE A 80 4.27 -10.13 8.74
C ILE A 80 5.67 -9.62 9.07
N ALA A 81 5.82 -8.92 10.20
CA ALA A 81 7.08 -8.39 10.66
C ALA A 81 8.12 -9.51 10.85
N ASP A 82 9.35 -9.25 10.44
CA ASP A 82 10.50 -10.11 10.71
C ASP A 82 11.40 -9.49 11.80
N GLU A 83 12.39 -10.27 12.26
CA GLU A 83 13.36 -9.85 13.29
C GLU A 83 14.27 -8.68 12.86
N THR A 84 14.23 -8.26 11.59
CA THR A 84 15.02 -7.15 11.06
C THR A 84 14.31 -5.81 11.15
N LEU A 85 13.04 -5.79 11.60
CA LEU A 85 12.27 -4.58 11.83
C LEU A 85 12.42 -4.06 13.27
N PRO A 86 12.40 -2.73 13.48
CA PRO A 86 12.14 -1.69 12.49
C PRO A 86 13.38 -1.33 11.66
N SER A 87 13.19 -1.06 10.35
CA SER A 87 14.29 -0.72 9.44
C SER A 87 13.80 -0.04 8.17
N ARG A 88 14.68 0.65 7.46
CA ARG A 88 14.38 1.13 6.10
C ARG A 88 14.43 -0.05 5.13
N LYS A 89 13.31 -0.32 4.47
CA LYS A 89 13.19 -1.38 3.48
C LYS A 89 12.71 -0.84 2.13
N ASN A 90 13.12 -1.55 1.08
CA ASN A 90 12.59 -1.35 -0.25
C ASN A 90 11.22 -2.03 -0.36
N VAL A 91 10.26 -1.32 -0.93
CA VAL A 91 8.89 -1.79 -1.14
C VAL A 91 8.54 -1.66 -2.61
N LEU A 92 7.87 -2.67 -3.16
CA LEU A 92 7.32 -2.61 -4.51
C LEU A 92 5.83 -2.35 -4.43
N LEU A 93 5.40 -1.19 -4.91
CA LEU A 93 4.00 -0.83 -5.03
C LEU A 93 3.45 -1.35 -6.36
N ALA A 94 2.39 -2.15 -6.32
CA ALA A 94 1.67 -2.58 -7.51
C ALA A 94 0.92 -1.40 -8.15
N ASP A 95 0.88 -1.36 -9.48
CA ASP A 95 -0.03 -0.46 -10.20
C ASP A 95 -1.51 -0.88 -10.05
N ALA A 96 -2.42 -0.07 -10.60
CA ALA A 96 -3.85 -0.25 -10.43
C ALA A 96 -4.35 -1.61 -10.92
N ASP A 97 -3.94 -2.01 -12.13
CA ASP A 97 -4.33 -3.30 -12.73
C ASP A 97 -3.82 -4.47 -11.87
N ARG A 98 -2.54 -4.42 -11.47
CA ARG A 98 -1.94 -5.49 -10.67
C ARG A 98 -2.53 -5.56 -9.26
N ALA A 99 -2.86 -4.42 -8.66
CA ALA A 99 -3.51 -4.36 -7.36
C ALA A 99 -4.93 -4.92 -7.41
N ALA A 100 -5.71 -4.57 -8.44
CA ALA A 100 -7.07 -5.07 -8.64
C ALA A 100 -7.09 -6.61 -8.78
N ASP A 101 -6.16 -7.17 -9.56
CA ASP A 101 -5.98 -8.61 -9.65
C ASP A 101 -5.74 -9.20 -8.25
N LEU A 102 -4.72 -8.74 -7.54
CA LEU A 102 -4.32 -9.30 -6.24
C LEU A 102 -5.42 -9.21 -5.17
N LEU A 103 -6.13 -8.08 -5.10
CA LEU A 103 -7.22 -7.87 -4.16
C LEU A 103 -8.41 -8.82 -4.43
N GLN A 104 -8.70 -9.12 -5.69
CA GLN A 104 -9.76 -10.07 -6.05
C GLN A 104 -9.48 -11.48 -5.50
N TRP A 105 -8.21 -11.93 -5.52
CA TRP A 105 -7.81 -13.24 -5.00
C TRP A 105 -7.90 -13.33 -3.48
N GLU A 106 -7.63 -12.23 -2.77
CA GLU A 106 -7.76 -12.13 -1.30
C GLU A 106 -9.22 -11.96 -0.83
N GLY A 107 -10.18 -11.97 -1.76
CA GLY A 107 -11.60 -11.80 -1.44
C GLY A 107 -11.98 -10.38 -1.04
N TRP A 108 -11.09 -9.40 -1.26
CA TRP A 108 -11.43 -8.00 -1.11
C TRP A 108 -12.47 -7.64 -2.16
N ARG A 109 -13.60 -7.09 -1.69
CA ARG A 109 -14.63 -6.52 -2.56
C ARG A 109 -14.61 -5.02 -2.35
N PRO A 110 -14.52 -4.21 -3.42
CA PRO A 110 -14.74 -2.78 -3.27
C PRO A 110 -16.09 -2.58 -2.60
N ALA A 111 -16.14 -1.80 -1.51
CA ALA A 111 -17.41 -1.38 -0.96
C ALA A 111 -18.17 -0.68 -2.09
N ALA A 112 -19.24 -1.31 -2.60
CA ALA A 112 -20.05 -0.74 -3.66
C ALA A 112 -20.49 0.64 -3.16
N GLY A 113 -20.00 1.69 -3.84
CA GLY A 113 -20.40 3.06 -3.53
C GLY A 113 -21.91 3.16 -3.56
N VAL A 114 -22.50 3.68 -2.48
CA VAL A 114 -23.91 4.05 -2.41
C VAL A 114 -24.14 5.44 -2.97
#